data_AF-A0A6C0M1F0-F1
#
_entry.id   AF-A0A6C0M1F0-F1
#
_cell.length_a   1.000
_cell.length_b   1.000
_cell.length_c   1.000
_cell.angle_alpha   90.00
_cell.angle_beta   90.00
_cell.angle_gamma   90.00
#
_symmetry.space_group_name_H-M   'P 1'
#
loop_
_entity.id
_entity.type
_entity.pdbx_description
1 polymer ?
#
loop_
_entity_poly.entity_id
_entity_poly.type
_entity_poly.pdbx_seq_one_letter_code
_entity_poly.pdbx_strand_id
1 'polypeptide(L)'
;MSLPTISAFLNRLQLNGSKNKIVVLDVDETIGYFVQLGIFCDALTQFAWNHDPAAQYANFNRLMDAFPEFLRPHILELLHFLKLKKRSNECAGVLVYTNNCGPRVWVEHITRYIESKLGEPLFDQIVAAFKVNGEIIEVGRTTNDKTYEDLLRCTKLPPNVEVCFLDDQLHAKMEHARVYYINVKPYVHQLSAETMVNRFIQTPTLRSTITTTNLGIGLKSKILNYMQKFSENHVPKDPLEQDIDVIISKKIMEHLKLFFATKMKGIRKTATSLKTKRMGNNKTLKLKTNQTNQTNQTNQTKSNQIK
;
A
#
# COMPACT_ATOMS: atom_id res chain seq x y z
N MET A 1 -23.85 11.64 5.91
CA MET A 1 -23.83 11.54 4.43
C MET A 1 -23.95 10.08 4.08
N SER A 2 -24.92 9.70 3.25
CA SER A 2 -25.06 8.32 2.77
C SER A 2 -23.85 7.96 1.92
N LEU A 3 -23.29 6.76 2.13
CA LEU A 3 -22.29 6.20 1.21
C LEU A 3 -22.88 6.18 -0.21
N PRO A 4 -22.09 6.48 -1.26
CA PRO A 4 -22.52 6.22 -2.62
C PRO A 4 -22.89 4.74 -2.71
N THR A 5 -24.16 4.44 -3.00
CA THR A 5 -24.58 3.05 -3.15
C THR A 5 -23.83 2.42 -4.34
N ILE A 6 -23.57 1.12 -4.29
CA ILE A 6 -22.98 0.36 -5.42
C ILE A 6 -23.72 0.68 -6.73
N SER A 7 -25.04 0.92 -6.66
CA SER A 7 -25.87 1.41 -7.77
C SER A 7 -25.36 2.73 -8.37
N ALA A 8 -25.01 3.73 -7.56
CA ALA A 8 -24.46 5.00 -8.05
C ALA A 8 -23.09 4.83 -8.75
N PHE A 9 -22.26 3.90 -8.28
CA PHE A 9 -20.98 3.55 -8.92
C PHE A 9 -21.21 2.86 -10.27
N LEU A 10 -22.08 1.85 -10.32
CA LEU A 10 -22.44 1.16 -11.55
C LEU A 10 -23.09 2.11 -12.57
N ASN A 11 -23.91 3.06 -12.11
CA ASN A 11 -24.47 4.09 -12.98
C ASN A 11 -23.39 5.01 -13.56
N ARG A 12 -22.38 5.43 -12.79
CA ARG A 12 -21.23 6.18 -13.34
C ARG A 12 -20.47 5.40 -14.42
N LEU A 13 -20.30 4.08 -14.23
CA LEU A 13 -19.70 3.21 -15.24
C LEU A 13 -20.52 3.13 -16.53
N GLN A 14 -21.84 3.29 -16.45
CA GLN A 14 -22.73 3.32 -17.62
C GLN A 14 -22.75 4.71 -18.29
N LEU A 15 -22.72 5.79 -17.49
CA LEU A 15 -22.75 7.18 -17.96
C LEU A 15 -21.46 7.61 -18.68
N ASN A 16 -20.31 7.04 -18.34
CA ASN A 16 -19.01 7.40 -18.93
C ASN A 16 -18.76 6.85 -20.35
N GLY A 17 -19.69 6.09 -20.94
CA GLY A 17 -19.60 5.61 -22.31
C GLY A 17 -18.34 4.77 -22.60
N SER A 18 -17.67 5.02 -23.74
CA SER A 18 -16.55 4.19 -24.24
C SER A 18 -15.20 4.39 -23.53
N LYS A 19 -15.13 5.14 -22.43
CA LYS A 19 -13.88 5.46 -21.72
C LYS A 19 -14.00 5.30 -20.20
N ASN A 20 -14.20 4.07 -19.76
CA ASN A 20 -14.25 3.78 -18.33
C ASN A 20 -12.83 3.61 -17.79
N LYS A 21 -12.20 4.72 -17.40
CA LYS A 21 -10.96 4.70 -16.61
C LYS A 21 -11.31 4.60 -15.13
N ILE A 22 -10.63 3.73 -14.42
CA ILE A 22 -10.68 3.65 -12.96
C ILE A 22 -9.27 3.67 -12.37
N VAL A 23 -9.19 3.99 -11.09
CA VAL A 23 -7.97 3.83 -10.31
C VAL A 23 -8.21 2.81 -9.21
N VAL A 24 -7.27 1.88 -9.05
CA VAL A 24 -7.29 0.85 -8.02
C VAL A 24 -6.04 1.03 -7.18
N LEU A 25 -6.23 1.21 -5.88
CA LEU A 25 -5.20 1.54 -4.92
C LEU A 25 -5.05 0.39 -3.92
N ASP A 26 -3.83 -0.03 -3.64
CA ASP A 26 -3.53 -0.68 -2.37
C ASP A 26 -3.53 0.33 -1.21
N VAL A 27 -3.40 -0.15 0.04
CA VAL A 27 -3.51 0.65 1.26
C VAL A 27 -2.17 0.69 2.00
N ASP A 28 -1.85 -0.37 2.74
CA ASP A 28 -0.65 -0.44 3.57
C ASP A 28 0.60 -0.39 2.71
N GLU A 29 1.57 0.42 3.11
CA GLU A 29 2.83 0.68 2.39
C GLU A 29 2.66 1.35 1.00
N THR A 30 1.43 1.45 0.49
CA THR A 30 1.11 2.17 -0.75
C THR A 30 0.63 3.60 -0.49
N ILE A 31 -0.46 3.80 0.27
CA ILE A 31 -1.01 5.14 0.59
C ILE A 31 -0.57 5.64 1.97
N GLY A 32 -0.09 4.74 2.82
CA GLY A 32 0.37 5.03 4.16
C GLY A 32 0.85 3.76 4.88
N TYR A 33 1.43 3.92 6.06
CA TYR A 33 1.92 2.82 6.88
C TYR A 33 1.08 2.74 8.15
N PHE A 34 0.17 1.76 8.24
CA PHE A 34 -0.84 1.73 9.30
C PHE A 34 -0.64 0.63 10.34
N VAL A 35 0.35 -0.26 10.16
CA VAL A 35 0.62 -1.38 11.08
C VAL A 35 0.86 -0.89 12.51
N GLN A 36 1.80 0.04 12.69
CA GLN A 36 2.12 0.57 14.02
C GLN A 36 0.96 1.36 14.63
N LEU A 37 0.22 2.10 13.82
CA LEU A 37 -0.97 2.82 14.27
C LEU A 37 -2.06 1.84 14.75
N GLY A 38 -2.23 0.70 14.07
CA GLY A 38 -3.14 -0.37 14.49
C GLY A 38 -2.77 -0.93 15.86
N ILE A 39 -1.49 -1.27 16.06
CA ILE A 39 -0.97 -1.72 17.36
C ILE A 39 -1.23 -0.67 18.46
N PHE A 40 -1.05 0.62 18.13
CA PHE A 40 -1.33 1.69 19.08
C PHE A 40 -2.81 1.80 19.39
N CYS A 41 -3.68 1.68 18.39
CA CYS A 41 -5.13 1.63 18.58
C CYS A 41 -5.52 0.49 19.52
N ASP A 42 -4.98 -0.71 19.34
CA ASP A 42 -5.27 -1.86 20.19
C ASP A 42 -4.85 -1.60 21.65
N ALA A 43 -3.69 -0.98 21.86
CA ALA A 43 -3.22 -0.59 23.17
C ALA A 43 -4.14 0.48 23.82
N LEU A 44 -4.56 1.48 23.05
CA LEU A 44 -5.48 2.52 23.53
C LEU A 44 -6.85 1.94 23.85
N THR A 45 -7.39 1.05 23.01
CA THR A 45 -8.62 0.32 23.29
C THR A 45 -8.52 -0.43 24.61
N GLN A 46 -7.42 -1.15 24.83
CA GLN A 46 -7.23 -1.93 26.05
C GLN A 46 -7.05 -1.07 27.31
N PHE A 47 -6.28 0.02 27.24
CA PHE A 47 -5.83 0.73 28.45
C PHE A 47 -6.38 2.14 28.63
N ALA A 48 -6.81 2.82 27.56
CA ALA A 48 -7.32 4.19 27.61
C ALA A 48 -8.84 4.26 27.41
N TRP A 49 -9.42 3.32 26.64
CA TRP A 49 -10.82 3.34 26.22
C TRP A 49 -11.65 2.17 26.77
N ASN A 50 -11.33 1.66 27.96
CA ASN A 50 -12.15 0.66 28.68
C ASN A 50 -12.48 -0.62 27.89
N HIS A 51 -11.59 -1.09 27.01
CA HIS A 51 -11.81 -2.23 26.13
C HIS A 51 -12.99 -2.05 25.16
N ASP A 52 -13.35 -0.81 24.82
CA ASP A 52 -14.43 -0.49 23.88
C ASP A 52 -13.88 -0.26 22.45
N PRO A 53 -14.11 -1.20 21.51
CA PRO A 53 -13.71 -1.00 20.12
C PRO A 53 -14.44 0.17 19.45
N ALA A 54 -15.65 0.53 19.91
CA ALA A 54 -16.38 1.67 19.35
C ALA A 54 -15.68 3.00 19.66
N ALA A 55 -14.98 3.10 20.80
CA ALA A 55 -14.20 4.27 21.17
C ALA A 55 -13.00 4.48 20.24
N GLN A 56 -12.36 3.42 19.75
CA GLN A 56 -11.33 3.53 18.72
C GLN A 56 -11.89 4.22 17.47
N TYR A 57 -13.06 3.81 17.03
CA TYR A 57 -13.71 4.38 15.84
C TYR A 57 -14.13 5.83 16.03
N ALA A 58 -14.66 6.17 17.21
CA ALA A 58 -15.03 7.54 17.56
C ALA A 58 -13.83 8.50 17.58
N ASN A 59 -12.63 7.97 17.85
CA ASN A 59 -11.41 8.77 18.01
C ASN A 59 -10.40 8.61 16.86
N PHE A 60 -10.68 7.74 15.88
CA PHE A 60 -9.76 7.41 14.80
C PHE A 60 -9.26 8.64 14.03
N ASN A 61 -10.16 9.56 13.67
CA ASN A 61 -9.77 10.77 12.95
C ASN A 61 -8.85 11.68 13.79
N ARG A 62 -9.11 11.81 15.09
CA ARG A 62 -8.25 12.58 16.01
C ARG A 62 -6.87 11.96 16.12
N LEU A 63 -6.81 10.62 16.07
CA LEU A 63 -5.56 9.88 16.12
C LEU A 63 -4.76 10.10 14.85
N MET A 64 -5.37 9.89 13.68
CA MET A 64 -4.75 10.18 12.38
C MET A 64 -4.27 11.63 12.26
N ASP A 65 -5.02 12.59 12.81
CA ASP A 65 -4.63 14.01 12.84
C ASP A 65 -3.37 14.26 13.68
N ALA A 66 -3.20 13.51 14.76
CA ALA A 66 -2.01 13.59 15.61
C ALA A 66 -0.81 12.83 15.00
N PHE A 67 -1.03 11.92 14.06
CA PHE A 67 0.02 11.11 13.43
C PHE A 67 -0.05 11.17 11.89
N PRO A 68 0.05 12.38 11.30
CA PRO A 68 -0.03 12.54 9.85
C PRO A 68 1.11 11.83 9.10
N GLU A 69 2.23 11.52 9.79
CA GLU A 69 3.38 10.85 9.20
C GLU A 69 3.10 9.40 8.78
N PHE A 70 2.02 8.79 9.27
CA PHE A 70 1.57 7.49 8.77
C PHE A 70 0.92 7.57 7.38
N LEU A 71 0.59 8.75 6.88
CA LEU A 71 0.22 8.93 5.48
C LEU A 71 1.48 9.11 4.64
N ARG A 72 1.47 8.52 3.44
CA ARG A 72 2.53 8.78 2.47
C ARG A 72 2.54 10.28 2.11
N PRO A 73 3.71 10.93 1.96
CA PRO A 73 3.79 12.34 1.57
C PRO A 73 2.94 12.64 0.32
N HIS A 74 2.26 13.78 0.29
CA HIS A 74 1.39 14.23 -0.82
C HIS A 74 0.23 13.29 -1.20
N ILE A 75 -0.08 12.24 -0.42
CA ILE A 75 -1.16 11.32 -0.77
C ILE A 75 -2.53 12.00 -0.81
N LEU A 76 -2.79 12.96 0.09
CA LEU A 76 -4.05 13.70 0.09
C LEU A 76 -4.21 14.57 -1.17
N GLU A 77 -3.12 15.16 -1.68
CA GLU A 77 -3.13 15.92 -2.94
C GLU A 77 -3.41 15.01 -4.14
N LEU A 78 -2.82 13.81 -4.14
CA LEU A 78 -3.08 12.78 -5.16
C LEU A 78 -4.53 12.34 -5.15
N LEU A 79 -5.08 12.04 -3.99
CA LEU A 79 -6.47 11.61 -3.84
C LEU A 79 -7.44 12.76 -4.14
N HIS A 80 -7.07 14.01 -3.85
CA HIS A 80 -7.80 15.19 -4.32
C HIS A 80 -7.80 15.30 -5.85
N PHE A 81 -6.68 15.04 -6.51
CA PHE A 81 -6.62 14.99 -7.98
C PHE A 81 -7.57 13.92 -8.55
N LEU A 82 -7.61 12.72 -7.97
CA LEU A 82 -8.56 11.67 -8.39
C LEU A 82 -10.01 12.10 -8.20
N LYS A 83 -10.31 12.76 -7.08
CA LYS A 83 -11.61 13.37 -6.82
C LYS A 83 -12.00 14.36 -7.92
N LEU A 84 -11.10 15.25 -8.34
CA LEU A 84 -11.35 16.18 -9.44
C LEU A 84 -11.64 15.42 -10.76
N LYS A 85 -10.91 14.33 -11.02
CA LYS A 85 -11.16 13.48 -12.19
C LYS A 85 -12.49 12.74 -12.14
N LYS A 86 -12.98 12.37 -10.96
CA LYS A 86 -14.35 11.84 -10.80
C LYS A 86 -15.40 12.90 -11.11
N ARG A 87 -15.23 14.13 -10.59
CA ARG A 87 -16.16 15.24 -10.83
C ARG A 87 -16.23 15.66 -12.29
N SER A 88 -15.12 15.57 -13.03
CA SER A 88 -15.08 15.85 -14.47
C SER A 88 -15.50 14.66 -15.35
N ASN A 89 -15.99 13.56 -14.75
CA ASN A 89 -16.34 12.31 -15.44
C ASN A 89 -15.18 11.67 -16.22
N GLU A 90 -13.93 12.03 -15.92
CA GLU A 90 -12.73 11.42 -16.50
C GLU A 90 -12.32 10.13 -15.77
N CYS A 91 -12.78 9.94 -14.54
CA CYS A 91 -12.57 8.75 -13.72
C CYS A 91 -13.93 8.18 -13.29
N ALA A 92 -14.25 6.95 -13.73
CA ALA A 92 -15.51 6.29 -13.38
C ALA A 92 -15.55 5.85 -11.91
N GLY A 93 -14.39 5.54 -11.32
CA GLY A 93 -14.30 5.23 -9.90
C GLY A 93 -12.88 5.03 -9.38
N VAL A 94 -12.78 5.04 -8.06
CA VAL A 94 -11.56 4.79 -7.29
C VAL A 94 -11.86 3.66 -6.33
N LEU A 95 -11.14 2.56 -6.46
CA LEU A 95 -11.35 1.34 -5.68
C LEU A 95 -10.13 1.08 -4.79
N VAL A 96 -10.38 0.40 -3.68
CA VAL A 96 -9.33 -0.20 -2.86
C VAL A 96 -9.25 -1.68 -3.18
N TYR A 97 -8.05 -2.19 -3.44
CA TYR A 97 -7.77 -3.62 -3.54
C TYR A 97 -6.59 -3.97 -2.65
N THR A 98 -6.88 -4.59 -1.51
CA THR A 98 -5.89 -4.79 -0.44
C THR A 98 -5.81 -6.24 0.00
N ASN A 99 -4.62 -6.62 0.49
CA ASN A 99 -4.38 -7.90 1.16
C ASN A 99 -4.31 -7.74 2.69
N ASN A 100 -4.69 -6.59 3.25
CA ASN A 100 -4.76 -6.38 4.69
C ASN A 100 -5.59 -7.51 5.36
N CYS A 101 -4.96 -8.27 6.25
CA CYS A 101 -5.58 -9.38 6.97
C CYS A 101 -6.28 -8.96 8.27
N GLY A 102 -6.24 -7.66 8.60
CA GLY A 102 -7.02 -7.10 9.68
C GLY A 102 -8.52 -7.05 9.34
N PRO A 103 -9.36 -6.64 10.31
CA PRO A 103 -10.78 -6.45 10.06
C PRO A 103 -11.02 -5.46 8.90
N ARG A 104 -11.95 -5.77 7.98
CA ARG A 104 -12.32 -4.87 6.87
C ARG A 104 -12.58 -3.43 7.33
N VAL A 105 -13.20 -3.29 8.51
CA VAL A 105 -13.54 -2.00 9.12
C VAL A 105 -12.30 -1.11 9.35
N TRP A 106 -11.11 -1.69 9.55
CA TRP A 106 -9.84 -0.94 9.63
C TRP A 106 -9.58 -0.12 8.36
N VAL A 107 -9.72 -0.75 7.20
CA VAL A 107 -9.58 -0.10 5.89
C VAL A 107 -10.71 0.91 5.65
N GLU A 108 -11.92 0.63 6.15
CA GLU A 108 -13.02 1.59 6.12
C GLU A 108 -12.74 2.85 6.95
N HIS A 109 -12.07 2.72 8.11
CA HIS A 109 -11.67 3.89 8.90
C HIS A 109 -10.63 4.74 8.19
N ILE A 110 -9.62 4.11 7.58
CA ILE A 110 -8.60 4.81 6.79
C ILE A 110 -9.25 5.58 5.63
N THR A 111 -10.11 4.91 4.85
CA THR A 111 -10.77 5.54 3.70
C THR A 111 -11.73 6.65 4.11
N ARG A 112 -12.54 6.46 5.17
CA ARG A 112 -13.42 7.51 5.71
C ARG A 112 -12.65 8.70 6.28
N TYR A 113 -11.52 8.46 6.94
CA TYR A 113 -10.64 9.53 7.40
C TYR A 113 -10.14 10.37 6.21
N ILE A 114 -9.64 9.71 5.17
CA ILE A 114 -9.21 10.39 3.93
C ILE A 114 -10.35 11.20 3.33
N GLU A 115 -11.54 10.61 3.17
CA GLU A 115 -12.71 11.31 2.63
C GLU A 115 -13.12 12.52 3.48
N SER A 116 -12.97 12.42 4.81
CA SER A 116 -13.20 13.55 5.71
C SER A 116 -12.20 14.69 5.47
N LYS A 117 -10.94 14.37 5.14
CA LYS A 117 -9.92 15.36 4.75
C LYS A 117 -10.18 15.95 3.37
N LEU A 118 -10.81 15.21 2.47
CA LEU A 118 -11.20 15.68 1.15
C LEU A 118 -12.53 16.44 1.15
N GLY A 119 -13.33 16.33 2.21
CA GLY A 119 -14.64 16.95 2.36
C GLY A 119 -15.77 16.29 1.55
N GLU A 120 -15.53 15.15 0.90
CA GLU A 120 -16.57 14.36 0.20
C GLU A 120 -16.11 12.92 -0.07
N PRO A 121 -17.04 12.00 -0.44
CA PRO A 121 -16.71 10.63 -0.80
C PRO A 121 -15.82 10.50 -2.04
N LEU A 122 -14.86 9.56 -2.00
CA LEU A 122 -13.93 9.24 -3.08
C LEU A 122 -13.98 7.75 -3.44
N PHE A 123 -13.97 6.85 -2.46
CA PHE A 123 -13.80 5.42 -2.68
C PHE A 123 -15.15 4.76 -2.96
N ASP A 124 -15.23 4.00 -4.07
CA ASP A 124 -16.48 3.37 -4.49
C ASP A 124 -16.64 1.94 -3.94
N GLN A 125 -15.54 1.21 -3.77
CA GLN A 125 -15.55 -0.16 -3.27
C GLN A 125 -14.21 -0.55 -2.65
N ILE A 126 -14.26 -1.43 -1.65
CA ILE A 126 -13.10 -2.13 -1.08
C ILE A 126 -13.21 -3.61 -1.46
N VAL A 127 -12.19 -4.13 -2.15
CA VAL A 127 -11.93 -5.56 -2.34
C VAL A 127 -10.93 -5.99 -1.27
N ALA A 128 -11.41 -6.76 -0.29
CA ALA A 128 -10.64 -7.15 0.90
C ALA A 128 -9.72 -8.36 0.64
N ALA A 129 -9.00 -8.82 1.67
CA ALA A 129 -8.24 -10.06 1.64
C ALA A 129 -9.12 -11.27 1.23
N PHE A 130 -8.55 -12.26 0.56
CA PHE A 130 -9.31 -13.46 0.19
C PHE A 130 -9.66 -14.29 1.43
N LYS A 131 -8.64 -14.74 2.16
CA LYS A 131 -8.81 -15.54 3.38
C LYS A 131 -8.03 -14.96 4.54
N VAL A 132 -8.64 -14.99 5.72
CA VAL A 132 -8.00 -14.66 7.00
C VAL A 132 -8.32 -15.80 7.96
N ASN A 133 -7.28 -16.38 8.58
CA ASN A 133 -7.42 -17.52 9.51
C ASN A 133 -8.22 -18.71 8.94
N GLY A 134 -8.13 -18.96 7.63
CA GLY A 134 -8.84 -20.04 6.94
C GLY A 134 -10.26 -19.68 6.48
N GLU A 135 -10.83 -18.58 6.96
CA GLU A 135 -12.17 -18.12 6.57
C GLU A 135 -12.11 -17.24 5.33
N ILE A 136 -13.07 -17.42 4.41
CA ILE A 136 -13.19 -16.58 3.20
C ILE A 136 -13.83 -15.25 3.59
N ILE A 137 -13.09 -14.16 3.38
CA ILE A 137 -13.55 -12.80 3.67
C ILE A 137 -14.15 -12.16 2.42
N GLU A 138 -13.44 -12.19 1.29
CA GLU A 138 -13.90 -11.65 0.01
C GLU A 138 -14.31 -12.79 -0.92
N VAL A 139 -15.60 -13.11 -0.95
CA VAL A 139 -16.17 -14.24 -1.72
C VAL A 139 -15.87 -14.14 -3.21
N GLY A 140 -15.71 -12.92 -3.73
CA GLY A 140 -15.33 -12.68 -5.12
C GLY A 140 -13.87 -13.02 -5.43
N ARG A 141 -13.01 -13.31 -4.46
CA ARG A 141 -11.62 -13.71 -4.69
C ARG A 141 -11.47 -15.23 -4.73
N THR A 142 -10.43 -15.69 -5.40
CA THR A 142 -10.07 -17.11 -5.50
C THR A 142 -8.66 -17.41 -4.98
N THR A 143 -7.84 -16.37 -4.77
CA THR A 143 -6.48 -16.49 -4.27
C THR A 143 -6.10 -15.29 -3.38
N ASN A 144 -5.07 -15.46 -2.55
CA ASN A 144 -4.45 -14.39 -1.77
C ASN A 144 -3.64 -13.41 -2.64
N ASP A 145 -3.23 -13.84 -3.83
CA ASP A 145 -2.64 -12.93 -4.82
C ASP A 145 -3.67 -11.91 -5.28
N LYS A 146 -3.24 -10.70 -5.62
CA LYS A 146 -4.11 -9.78 -6.36
C LYS A 146 -4.09 -10.16 -7.84
N THR A 147 -5.26 -10.39 -8.41
CA THR A 147 -5.39 -10.78 -9.83
C THR A 147 -6.39 -9.87 -10.53
N TYR A 148 -6.18 -9.67 -11.84
CA TYR A 148 -7.09 -8.86 -12.64
C TYR A 148 -8.48 -9.51 -12.71
N GLU A 149 -8.54 -10.84 -12.79
CA GLU A 149 -9.79 -11.60 -12.82
C GLU A 149 -10.57 -11.49 -11.51
N ASP A 150 -9.89 -11.59 -10.35
CA ASP A 150 -10.51 -11.43 -9.04
C ASP A 150 -11.04 -10.01 -8.86
N LEU A 151 -10.26 -9.00 -9.28
CA LEU A 151 -10.68 -7.60 -9.30
C LEU A 151 -12.00 -7.44 -10.06
N LEU A 152 -12.08 -7.93 -11.32
CA LEU A 152 -13.30 -7.83 -12.12
C LEU A 152 -14.49 -8.55 -11.48
N ARG A 153 -14.27 -9.74 -10.92
CA ARG A 153 -15.34 -10.53 -10.29
C ARG A 153 -15.88 -9.88 -9.02
N CYS A 154 -15.02 -9.34 -8.15
CA CYS A 154 -15.44 -8.67 -6.92
C CYS A 154 -16.20 -7.36 -7.19
N THR A 155 -15.78 -6.63 -8.23
CA THR A 155 -16.26 -5.28 -8.49
C THR A 155 -17.38 -5.22 -9.53
N LYS A 156 -17.59 -6.33 -10.25
CA LYS A 156 -18.48 -6.43 -11.42
C LYS A 156 -18.20 -5.36 -12.48
N LEU A 157 -16.94 -4.92 -12.57
CA LEU A 157 -16.48 -4.03 -13.62
C LEU A 157 -16.66 -4.69 -14.99
N PRO A 158 -17.12 -3.95 -16.01
CA PRO A 158 -17.13 -4.50 -17.36
C PRO A 158 -15.69 -4.67 -17.85
N PRO A 159 -15.42 -5.69 -18.68
CA PRO A 159 -14.06 -6.07 -19.02
C PRO A 159 -13.31 -4.94 -19.74
N ASN A 160 -14.00 -4.09 -20.51
CA ASN A 160 -13.39 -3.01 -21.29
C ASN A 160 -12.86 -1.82 -20.47
N VAL A 161 -12.95 -1.86 -19.14
CA VAL A 161 -12.42 -0.82 -18.25
C VAL A 161 -10.89 -0.75 -18.34
N GLU A 162 -10.39 0.48 -18.43
CA GLU A 162 -8.98 0.83 -18.30
C GLU A 162 -8.67 1.02 -16.81
N VAL A 163 -7.73 0.26 -16.26
CA VAL A 163 -7.39 0.26 -14.84
C VAL A 163 -6.01 0.88 -14.65
N CYS A 164 -5.90 1.91 -13.81
CA CYS A 164 -4.61 2.29 -13.24
C CYS A 164 -4.46 1.58 -11.90
N PHE A 165 -3.49 0.68 -11.77
CA PHE A 165 -3.26 -0.09 -10.56
C PHE A 165 -1.99 0.41 -9.86
N LEU A 166 -2.12 0.86 -8.61
CA LEU A 166 -1.03 1.36 -7.78
C LEU A 166 -0.85 0.45 -6.57
N ASP A 167 0.36 -0.11 -6.44
CA ASP A 167 0.71 -1.06 -5.38
C ASP A 167 2.21 -1.00 -5.10
N ASP A 168 2.61 -1.16 -3.85
CA ASP A 168 4.02 -1.26 -3.46
C ASP A 168 4.62 -2.63 -3.79
N GLN A 169 3.79 -3.67 -3.89
CA GLN A 169 4.21 -5.01 -4.26
C GLN A 169 3.96 -5.31 -5.73
N LEU A 170 4.83 -6.13 -6.32
CA LEU A 170 4.66 -6.57 -7.69
C LEU A 170 3.73 -7.79 -7.76
N HIS A 171 2.55 -7.60 -8.34
CA HIS A 171 1.54 -8.62 -8.58
C HIS A 171 1.54 -9.04 -10.06
N ALA A 172 2.25 -10.11 -10.41
CA ALA A 172 2.35 -10.58 -11.79
C ALA A 172 0.98 -10.89 -12.43
N LYS A 173 0.00 -11.35 -11.64
CA LYS A 173 -1.37 -11.66 -12.10
C LYS A 173 -2.26 -10.42 -12.33
N MET A 174 -1.73 -9.23 -12.09
CA MET A 174 -2.34 -7.95 -12.49
C MET A 174 -1.77 -7.43 -13.82
N GLU A 175 -0.77 -8.09 -14.41
CA GLU A 175 -0.28 -7.76 -15.75
C GLU A 175 -1.35 -8.06 -16.79
N HIS A 176 -1.90 -7.01 -17.39
CA HIS A 176 -2.96 -7.14 -18.38
C HIS A 176 -2.94 -5.95 -19.34
N ALA A 177 -3.37 -6.15 -20.59
CA ALA A 177 -3.35 -5.13 -21.64
C ALA A 177 -4.20 -3.87 -21.35
N ARG A 178 -5.06 -3.92 -20.34
CA ARG A 178 -5.89 -2.80 -19.87
C ARG A 178 -5.48 -2.29 -18.49
N VAL A 179 -4.35 -2.73 -17.98
CA VAL A 179 -3.81 -2.28 -16.68
C VAL A 179 -2.59 -1.42 -16.94
N TYR A 180 -2.69 -0.15 -16.57
CA TYR A 180 -1.56 0.74 -16.40
C TYR A 180 -1.02 0.53 -14.98
N TYR A 181 0.13 -0.14 -14.88
CA TYR A 181 0.70 -0.56 -13.61
C TYR A 181 1.66 0.49 -13.07
N ILE A 182 1.48 0.91 -11.82
CA ILE A 182 2.41 1.74 -11.07
C ILE A 182 2.88 0.92 -9.86
N ASN A 183 4.10 0.40 -9.93
CA ASN A 183 4.75 -0.21 -8.76
C ASN A 183 5.63 0.83 -8.09
N VAL A 184 5.50 0.97 -6.77
CA VAL A 184 6.25 1.95 -5.97
C VAL A 184 7.07 1.25 -4.91
N LYS A 185 8.11 1.91 -4.40
CA LYS A 185 8.78 1.45 -3.18
C LYS A 185 7.75 1.40 -2.03
N PRO A 186 7.78 0.40 -1.13
CA PRO A 186 6.99 0.42 0.10
C PRO A 186 7.25 1.68 0.93
N TYR A 187 6.17 2.32 1.40
CA TYR A 187 6.20 3.42 2.36
C TYR A 187 6.18 2.85 3.77
N VAL A 188 7.31 2.94 4.46
CA VAL A 188 7.39 2.59 5.89
C VAL A 188 7.72 3.85 6.68
N HIS A 189 6.95 4.12 7.72
CA HIS A 189 7.26 5.19 8.67
C HIS A 189 6.87 4.77 10.07
N GLN A 190 7.86 4.67 10.95
CA GLN A 190 7.67 4.28 12.33
C GLN A 190 8.01 5.47 13.25
N LEU A 191 7.31 5.55 14.38
CA LEU A 191 7.62 6.42 15.49
C LEU A 191 8.05 5.57 16.69
N SER A 192 8.83 6.11 17.62
CA SER A 192 9.05 5.41 18.87
C SER A 192 7.73 5.28 19.65
N ALA A 193 7.54 4.17 20.38
CA ALA A 193 6.36 4.01 21.24
C ALA A 193 6.24 5.17 22.25
N GLU A 194 7.37 5.67 22.75
CA GLU A 194 7.41 6.83 23.63
C GLU A 194 6.91 8.11 22.93
N THR A 195 7.33 8.36 21.69
CA THR A 195 6.83 9.47 20.88
C THR A 195 5.31 9.39 20.73
N MET A 196 4.77 8.21 20.41
CA MET A 196 3.34 8.02 20.22
C MET A 196 2.54 8.26 21.51
N VAL A 197 2.99 7.67 22.63
CA VAL A 197 2.32 7.84 23.93
C VAL A 197 2.41 9.28 24.42
N ASN A 198 3.57 9.92 24.35
CA ASN A 198 3.75 11.30 24.77
C ASN A 198 2.86 12.23 23.93
N ARG A 199 2.83 12.05 22.60
CA ARG A 199 1.98 12.86 21.71
C ARG A 199 0.50 12.67 22.01
N PHE A 200 0.05 11.44 22.27
CA PHE A 200 -1.34 11.15 22.66
C PHE A 200 -1.73 11.87 23.96
N ILE A 201 -0.89 11.79 25.00
CA ILE A 201 -1.16 12.41 26.30
C ILE A 201 -1.13 13.95 26.21
N GLN A 202 -0.21 14.51 25.41
CA GLN A 202 -0.04 15.96 25.30
C GLN A 202 -1.09 16.61 24.38
N THR A 203 -1.66 15.87 23.43
CA THR A 203 -2.69 16.37 22.52
C THR A 203 -4.04 16.52 23.25
N PRO A 204 -4.57 17.74 23.47
CA PRO A 204 -5.76 17.94 24.30
C PRO A 204 -6.99 17.17 23.83
N THR A 205 -7.22 17.12 22.51
CA THR A 205 -8.36 16.43 21.89
C THR A 205 -8.28 14.91 21.98
N LEU A 206 -7.07 14.34 22.12
CA LEU A 206 -6.86 12.91 22.35
C LEU A 206 -6.90 12.59 23.85
N ARG A 207 -6.26 13.43 24.68
CA ARG A 207 -6.30 13.29 26.14
C ARG A 207 -7.72 13.33 26.69
N SER A 208 -8.62 14.14 26.12
CA SER A 208 -10.04 14.18 26.51
C SER A 208 -10.81 12.89 26.20
N THR A 209 -10.21 11.95 25.46
CA THR A 209 -10.82 10.65 25.13
C THR A 209 -10.52 9.57 26.17
N ILE A 210 -9.58 9.83 27.08
CA ILE A 210 -9.20 8.92 28.16
C ILE A 210 -10.34 8.88 29.18
N THR A 211 -10.74 7.69 29.61
CA THR A 211 -11.76 7.55 30.65
C THR A 211 -11.20 7.96 32.02
N THR A 212 -12.00 8.61 32.86
CA THR A 212 -11.55 9.17 34.16
C THR A 212 -10.91 8.12 35.07
N THR A 213 -11.33 6.86 34.96
CA THR A 213 -10.76 5.71 35.69
C THR A 213 -9.34 5.33 35.25
N ASN A 214 -8.94 5.70 34.02
CA ASN A 214 -7.65 5.36 33.42
C ASN A 214 -6.62 6.50 33.47
N LEU A 215 -6.98 7.68 34.02
CA LEU A 215 -6.04 8.79 34.25
C LEU A 215 -5.00 8.52 35.36
N GLY A 216 -4.98 7.31 35.92
CA GLY A 216 -4.06 6.92 36.99
C GLY A 216 -2.60 6.83 36.57
N ILE A 217 -1.73 6.86 37.58
CA ILE A 217 -0.29 6.58 37.47
C ILE A 217 -0.13 5.17 36.85
N GLY A 218 0.45 5.09 35.65
CA GLY A 218 0.76 3.81 34.99
C GLY A 218 0.14 3.60 33.60
N LEU A 219 -0.77 4.46 33.12
CA LEU A 219 -1.31 4.35 31.75
C LEU A 219 -0.21 4.33 30.69
N LYS A 220 0.74 5.28 30.78
CA LYS A 220 1.91 5.36 29.90
C LYS A 220 2.66 4.02 29.88
N SER A 221 3.01 3.48 31.04
CA SER A 221 3.75 2.22 31.14
C SER A 221 2.99 1.03 30.56
N LYS A 222 1.67 0.92 30.78
CA LYS A 222 0.84 -0.14 30.21
C LYS A 222 0.84 -0.11 28.67
N ILE A 223 0.65 1.07 28.08
CA ILE A 223 0.65 1.24 26.63
C ILE A 223 2.04 0.94 26.05
N LEU A 224 3.11 1.47 26.66
CA LEU A 224 4.48 1.20 26.22
C LEU A 224 4.81 -0.31 26.26
N ASN A 225 4.51 -0.98 27.37
CA ASN A 225 4.74 -2.41 27.53
C ASN A 225 3.94 -3.25 26.53
N TYR A 226 2.75 -2.80 26.14
CA TYR A 226 1.96 -3.47 25.11
C TYR A 226 2.61 -3.33 23.74
N MET A 227 2.96 -2.10 23.33
CA MET A 227 3.57 -1.83 22.02
C MET A 227 4.92 -2.51 21.84
N GLN A 228 5.71 -2.64 22.91
CA GLN A 228 7.00 -3.33 22.91
C GLN A 228 6.89 -4.83 22.57
N LYS A 229 5.71 -5.45 22.73
CA LYS A 229 5.51 -6.85 22.32
C LYS A 229 5.51 -7.05 20.80
N PHE A 230 5.28 -5.98 20.05
CA PHE A 230 5.09 -6.01 18.60
C PHE A 230 6.16 -5.24 17.84
N SER A 231 6.98 -4.45 18.55
CA SER A 231 7.97 -3.57 17.95
C SER A 231 9.35 -4.04 18.34
N GLU A 232 10.18 -4.43 17.38
CA GLU A 232 11.63 -4.43 17.58
C GLU A 232 12.12 -2.98 17.83
N ASN A 233 13.39 -2.82 18.20
CA ASN A 233 13.97 -1.50 18.46
C ASN A 233 13.60 -0.50 17.34
N HIS A 234 12.94 0.60 17.70
CA HIS A 234 12.53 1.63 16.75
C HIS A 234 13.75 2.12 15.95
N VAL A 235 13.65 2.01 14.62
CA VAL A 235 14.63 2.61 13.71
C VAL A 235 14.01 3.89 13.16
N PRO A 236 14.54 5.07 13.53
CA PRO A 236 14.11 6.33 12.93
C PRO A 236 14.31 6.26 11.42
N LYS A 237 13.34 6.80 10.68
CA LYS A 237 13.45 6.87 9.24
C LYS A 237 14.58 7.81 8.84
N ASP A 238 15.41 7.35 7.92
CA ASP A 238 16.51 8.15 7.38
C ASP A 238 15.95 9.38 6.62
N PRO A 239 16.50 10.59 6.81
CA PRO A 239 16.02 11.79 6.11
C PRO A 239 16.06 11.70 4.59
N LEU A 240 17.10 11.06 4.02
CA LEU A 240 17.19 10.86 2.57
C LEU A 240 16.12 9.86 2.10
N GLU A 241 15.84 8.81 2.88
CA GLU A 241 14.72 7.92 2.60
C GLU A 241 13.37 8.66 2.63
N GLN A 242 13.17 9.58 3.57
CA GLN A 242 11.97 10.41 3.63
C GLN A 242 11.84 11.32 2.39
N ASP A 243 12.94 11.91 1.91
CA ASP A 243 12.95 12.70 0.68
C ASP A 243 12.66 11.84 -0.56
N ILE A 244 13.14 10.60 -0.59
CA ILE A 244 12.81 9.63 -1.64
C ILE A 244 11.30 9.39 -1.69
N ASP A 245 10.62 9.26 -0.55
CA ASP A 245 9.16 9.07 -0.54
C ASP A 245 8.40 10.28 -1.08
N VAL A 246 8.89 11.50 -0.82
CA VAL A 246 8.35 12.72 -1.44
C VAL A 246 8.50 12.68 -2.97
N ILE A 247 9.67 12.26 -3.46
CA ILE A 247 9.93 12.13 -4.91
C ILE A 247 9.01 11.06 -5.52
N ILE A 248 8.86 9.90 -4.86
CA ILE A 248 8.00 8.81 -5.32
C ILE A 248 6.56 9.31 -5.44
N SER A 249 6.02 10.01 -4.44
CA SER A 249 4.66 10.54 -4.51
C SER A 249 4.45 11.51 -5.68
N LYS A 250 5.45 12.36 -5.97
CA LYS A 250 5.43 13.23 -7.16
C LYS A 250 5.43 12.41 -8.45
N LYS A 251 6.19 11.31 -8.52
CA LYS A 251 6.16 10.37 -9.65
C LYS A 251 4.82 9.67 -9.80
N ILE A 252 4.17 9.24 -8.72
CA ILE A 252 2.82 8.68 -8.81
C ILE A 252 1.86 9.69 -9.44
N MET A 253 1.90 10.96 -9.02
CA MET A 253 1.10 12.03 -9.62
C MET A 253 1.39 12.20 -11.13
N GLU A 254 2.65 12.17 -11.56
CA GLU A 254 3.01 12.20 -12.99
C GLU A 254 2.40 11.02 -13.75
N HIS A 255 2.51 9.80 -13.22
CA HIS A 255 1.94 8.60 -13.82
C HIS A 255 0.41 8.66 -13.90
N LEU A 256 -0.27 9.18 -12.87
CA LEU A 256 -1.72 9.38 -12.89
C LEU A 256 -2.13 10.40 -13.96
N LYS A 257 -1.43 11.53 -14.06
CA LYS A 257 -1.67 12.51 -15.12
C LYS A 257 -1.49 11.88 -16.50
N LEU A 258 -0.44 11.07 -16.70
CA LEU A 258 -0.20 10.36 -17.95
C LEU A 258 -1.31 9.35 -18.26
N PHE A 259 -1.74 8.56 -17.26
CA PHE A 259 -2.84 7.60 -17.40
C PHE A 259 -4.11 8.30 -17.85
N PHE A 260 -4.50 9.44 -17.26
CA PHE A 260 -5.70 10.16 -17.67
C PHE A 260 -5.55 10.86 -19.03
N ALA A 261 -4.36 11.36 -19.38
CA ALA A 261 -4.12 12.05 -20.66
C ALA A 261 -4.06 11.12 -21.88
N THR A 262 -3.58 9.89 -21.72
CA THR A 262 -3.39 8.94 -22.82
C THR A 262 -4.60 8.06 -23.04
N LYS A 263 -4.88 7.64 -24.27
CA LYS A 263 -5.80 6.52 -24.53
C LYS A 263 -4.96 5.25 -24.60
N MET A 264 -5.31 4.22 -23.82
CA MET A 264 -4.65 2.93 -24.03
C MET A 264 -5.02 2.40 -25.42
N LYS A 265 -4.01 2.13 -26.25
CA LYS A 265 -4.22 1.47 -27.53
C LYS A 265 -4.58 0.02 -27.20
N GLY A 266 -5.88 -0.28 -27.18
CA GLY A 266 -6.33 -1.67 -27.05
C GLY A 266 -5.61 -2.52 -28.09
N ILE A 267 -5.13 -3.70 -27.68
CA ILE A 267 -4.56 -4.68 -28.61
C ILE A 267 -5.63 -4.97 -29.66
N ARG A 268 -5.48 -4.43 -30.88
CA ARG A 268 -6.14 -5.00 -32.05
C ARG A 268 -5.67 -6.45 -32.09
N LYS A 269 -6.60 -7.41 -32.06
CA LYS A 269 -6.27 -8.81 -32.37
C LYS A 269 -5.74 -8.87 -33.81
N THR A 270 -4.47 -8.53 -34.01
CA THR A 270 -3.74 -8.96 -35.19
C THR A 270 -3.32 -10.39 -34.89
N ALA A 271 -4.03 -11.32 -35.51
CA ALA A 271 -3.60 -12.68 -35.64
C ALA A 271 -2.22 -12.68 -36.31
N THR A 272 -1.16 -12.75 -35.51
CA THR A 272 0.15 -13.20 -35.96
C THR A 272 0.95 -13.59 -34.73
N SER A 273 0.87 -14.88 -34.43
CA SER A 273 1.89 -15.65 -33.74
C SER A 273 3.28 -15.04 -33.99
N LEU A 274 3.92 -14.53 -32.95
CA LEU A 274 5.37 -14.39 -32.93
C LEU A 274 5.95 -15.80 -32.91
N LYS A 275 6.15 -16.37 -34.10
CA LYS A 275 7.11 -17.45 -34.29
C LYS A 275 8.46 -16.93 -33.81
N THR A 276 8.91 -17.42 -32.68
CA THR A 276 10.30 -17.28 -32.22
C THR A 276 11.21 -17.89 -33.28
N LYS A 277 11.83 -17.03 -34.10
CA LYS A 277 12.99 -17.42 -34.91
C LYS A 277 14.12 -17.75 -33.93
N ARG A 278 14.33 -19.06 -33.70
CA ARG A 278 15.62 -19.56 -33.22
C ARG A 278 16.69 -19.15 -34.23
N MET A 279 17.53 -18.20 -33.88
CA MET A 279 18.86 -18.07 -34.46
C MET A 279 19.85 -18.55 -33.41
N GLY A 280 20.30 -19.79 -33.58
CA GLY A 280 21.56 -20.20 -32.97
C GLY A 280 22.70 -19.44 -33.64
N ASN A 281 23.65 -18.97 -32.83
CA ASN A 281 25.04 -19.36 -33.03
C ASN A 281 25.88 -19.00 -31.79
N ASN A 282 26.54 -20.02 -31.27
CA ASN A 282 27.56 -19.99 -30.24
C ASN A 282 28.64 -18.95 -30.54
N LYS A 283 29.15 -18.29 -29.50
CA LYS A 283 30.58 -18.00 -29.35
C LYS A 283 30.91 -17.70 -27.88
N THR A 284 31.47 -18.73 -27.24
CA THR A 284 32.16 -18.68 -25.95
C THR A 284 33.33 -17.69 -26.03
N LEU A 285 33.38 -16.72 -25.12
CA LEU A 285 34.55 -15.86 -24.93
C LEU A 285 35.62 -16.66 -24.18
N LYS A 286 36.63 -17.14 -24.92
CA LYS A 286 37.89 -17.65 -24.35
C LYS A 286 38.76 -16.46 -23.94
N LEU A 287 39.05 -16.34 -22.65
CA LEU A 287 40.15 -15.52 -22.15
C LEU A 287 41.48 -16.16 -22.60
N LYS A 288 42.24 -15.43 -23.42
CA LYS A 288 43.65 -15.71 -23.72
C LYS A 288 44.50 -14.83 -22.81
N THR A 289 45.28 -15.44 -21.93
CA THR A 289 46.49 -14.84 -21.36
C THR A 289 47.68 -15.65 -21.85
N ASN A 290 48.52 -15.01 -22.68
CA ASN A 290 49.79 -15.57 -23.12
C ASN A 290 50.91 -15.17 -22.16
N GLN A 291 51.77 -16.16 -21.95
CA GLN A 291 52.90 -16.28 -21.04
C GLN A 291 54.08 -15.37 -21.41
N THR A 292 54.98 -15.14 -20.45
CA THR A 292 56.39 -15.57 -20.64
C THR A 292 57.15 -15.74 -19.32
N ASN A 293 58.00 -16.76 -19.31
CA ASN A 293 58.78 -17.31 -18.21
C ASN A 293 59.94 -16.42 -17.75
N GLN A 294 60.35 -16.57 -16.49
CA GLN A 294 61.76 -16.78 -16.15
C GLN A 294 61.91 -17.70 -14.93
N THR A 295 62.73 -18.72 -15.17
CA THR A 295 63.31 -19.80 -14.35
C THR A 295 64.01 -19.35 -13.05
N ASN A 296 63.89 -20.13 -11.95
CA ASN A 296 64.89 -21.15 -11.55
C ASN A 296 64.70 -21.70 -10.11
N GLN A 297 64.92 -23.02 -10.01
CA GLN A 297 65.61 -23.78 -8.95
C GLN A 297 64.96 -24.07 -7.57
N THR A 298 64.64 -25.37 -7.40
CA THR A 298 65.01 -26.28 -6.30
C THR A 298 65.06 -25.78 -4.85
N ASN A 299 64.22 -26.36 -3.98
CA ASN A 299 64.69 -27.30 -2.96
C ASN A 299 63.55 -28.02 -2.21
N GLN A 300 63.76 -29.32 -1.99
CA GLN A 300 63.07 -30.15 -1.01
C GLN A 300 63.40 -29.66 0.40
N THR A 301 62.43 -29.60 1.32
CA THR A 301 62.50 -30.34 2.59
C THR A 301 61.18 -30.35 3.36
N LYS A 302 61.00 -31.48 4.04
CA LYS A 302 59.95 -31.87 4.98
C LYS A 302 59.84 -30.89 6.16
N SER A 303 58.64 -30.74 6.73
CA SER A 303 58.28 -31.25 8.08
C SER A 303 57.05 -30.55 8.67
N ASN A 304 56.05 -31.39 8.98
CA ASN A 304 55.24 -31.42 10.20
C ASN A 304 55.22 -30.23 11.19
N GLN A 305 54.00 -30.03 11.73
CA GLN A 305 53.67 -29.85 13.15
C GLN A 305 53.73 -28.44 13.77
N ILE A 306 52.57 -27.88 14.15
CA ILE A 306 52.06 -27.78 15.54
C ILE A 306 51.06 -26.62 15.70
N LYS A 307 49.90 -26.98 16.25
CA LYS A 307 48.85 -26.19 16.95
C LYS A 307 47.99 -25.22 16.16
#